data_AF-A0A976LHP7-F1
#
_entry.id   AF-A0A976LHP7-F1
#
_cell.length_a   1.000
_cell.length_b   1.000
_cell.length_c   1.000
_cell.angle_alpha   90.00
_cell.angle_beta   90.00
_cell.angle_gamma   90.00
#
_symmetry.space_group_name_H-M   'P 1'
#
loop_
_entity.id
_entity.type
_entity.pdbx_description
1 polymer ?
#
loop_
_entity_poly.entity_id
_entity_poly.type
_entity_poly.pdbx_seq_one_letter_code
_entity_poly.pdbx_strand_id
1 'polypeptide(L)'
;MTVSEFGRHDCTSRYHQHRKRIDRQFCGRHRGWSVAMACLLEASAFKPGNVSPWSDFEDLSYEELIAAGIAVAEVFDRAPSLSLGHMVLDAVTASRAVTRSNANLGIVL
;
A
#
# COMPACT_ATOMS: atom_id res chain seq x y z
N MET A 1 30.71 11.70 46.61
CA MET A 1 29.67 10.71 46.29
C MET A 1 28.71 11.37 45.31
N THR A 2 28.79 10.98 44.05
CA THR A 2 28.19 11.63 42.87
C THR A 2 26.73 11.24 42.70
N VAL A 3 25.86 12.22 42.43
CA VAL A 3 24.60 11.98 41.71
C VAL A 3 24.71 12.70 40.38
N SER A 4 24.94 11.89 39.35
CA SER A 4 25.26 12.25 38.00
C SER A 4 24.10 12.97 37.30
N GLU A 5 24.49 13.94 36.49
CA GLU A 5 23.69 14.62 35.47
C GLU A 5 22.98 13.58 34.58
N PHE A 6 21.67 13.44 34.73
CA PHE A 6 20.84 12.69 33.80
C PHE A 6 20.72 13.51 32.52
N GLY A 7 21.60 13.19 31.57
CA GLY A 7 21.80 13.90 30.31
C GLY A 7 20.50 14.07 29.51
N ARG A 8 20.14 15.33 29.29
CA ARG A 8 19.25 15.79 28.21
C ARG A 8 19.94 15.70 26.83
N HIS A 9 20.72 14.64 26.61
CA HIS A 9 21.39 14.39 25.34
C HIS A 9 20.70 13.21 24.63
N ASP A 10 20.36 13.45 23.37
CA ASP A 10 20.21 12.45 22.30
C ASP A 10 18.84 11.78 22.06
N CYS A 11 17.74 12.25 22.67
CA CYS A 11 16.41 11.73 22.31
C CYS A 11 15.89 12.31 20.97
N THR A 12 16.06 13.61 20.75
CA THR A 12 15.66 14.32 19.51
C THR A 12 16.50 13.91 18.31
N SER A 13 17.81 13.70 18.50
CA SER A 13 18.75 13.25 17.45
C SER A 13 18.41 11.84 16.95
N ARG A 14 18.16 10.88 17.85
CA ARG A 14 17.64 9.55 17.49
C ARG A 14 16.29 9.59 16.78
N TYR A 15 15.36 10.44 17.22
CA TYR A 15 14.05 10.62 16.57
C TYR A 15 14.19 11.16 15.13
N HIS A 16 15.02 12.19 14.94
CA HIS A 16 15.28 12.76 13.61
C HIS A 16 16.03 11.77 12.70
N GLN A 17 16.94 10.96 13.25
CA GLN A 17 17.65 9.94 12.48
C GLN A 17 16.75 8.76 12.10
N HIS A 18 15.81 8.36 12.97
CA HIS A 18 14.77 7.40 12.65
C HIS A 18 13.80 7.92 11.59
N ARG A 19 13.33 9.18 11.71
CA ARG A 19 12.50 9.82 10.67
C ARG A 19 13.19 9.86 9.32
N LYS A 20 14.46 10.30 9.26
CA LYS A 20 15.22 10.32 8.00
C LYS A 20 15.39 8.92 7.39
N ARG A 21 15.47 7.85 8.20
CA ARG A 21 15.50 6.46 7.72
C ARG A 21 14.16 6.00 7.17
N ILE A 22 13.07 6.30 7.87
CA ILE A 22 11.70 6.01 7.44
C ILE A 22 11.40 6.75 6.13
N ASP A 23 11.61 8.07 6.10
CA ASP A 23 11.41 8.92 4.92
C ASP A 23 12.25 8.42 3.72
N ARG A 24 13.45 7.88 3.96
CA ARG A 24 14.32 7.30 2.90
C ARG A 24 13.89 5.91 2.43
N GLN A 25 13.24 5.11 3.27
CA GLN A 25 12.63 3.83 2.88
C GLN A 25 11.36 4.01 2.05
N PHE A 26 10.64 5.11 2.28
CA PHE A 26 9.40 5.42 1.54
C PHE A 26 9.60 6.32 0.32
N CYS A 27 10.75 6.99 0.18
CA CYS A 27 11.06 7.82 -0.98
C CYS A 27 10.96 7.00 -2.29
N GLY A 28 9.90 7.25 -3.06
CA GLY A 28 9.56 6.51 -4.28
C GLY A 28 8.44 5.48 -4.15
N ARG A 29 8.14 5.00 -2.93
CA ARG A 29 7.09 3.99 -2.64
C ARG A 29 5.78 4.54 -2.06
N HIS A 30 5.70 5.85 -1.87
CA HIS A 30 4.55 6.49 -1.22
C HIS A 30 3.23 6.29 -1.98
N ARG A 31 3.28 6.28 -3.32
CA ARG A 31 2.07 6.15 -4.15
C ARG A 31 1.57 4.71 -4.19
N GLY A 32 2.45 3.76 -4.43
CA GLY A 32 2.09 2.34 -4.45
C GLY A 32 1.50 1.90 -3.13
N TRP A 33 2.13 2.24 -2.00
CA TRP A 33 1.57 1.90 -0.69
C TRP A 33 0.25 2.61 -0.37
N SER A 34 0.03 3.82 -0.89
CA SER A 34 -1.28 4.48 -0.76
C SER A 34 -2.37 3.67 -1.46
N VAL A 35 -2.08 3.13 -2.65
CA VAL A 35 -3.01 2.27 -3.38
C VAL A 35 -3.23 0.93 -2.65
N ALA A 36 -2.16 0.27 -2.20
CA ALA A 36 -2.29 -0.97 -1.45
C ALA A 36 -3.12 -0.80 -0.17
N MET A 37 -2.93 0.32 0.55
CA MET A 37 -3.72 0.65 1.73
C MET A 37 -5.18 0.97 1.38
N ALA A 38 -5.43 1.67 0.28
CA ALA A 38 -6.79 1.90 -0.21
C ALA A 38 -7.50 0.57 -0.50
N CYS A 39 -6.85 -0.37 -1.19
CA CYS A 39 -7.41 -1.70 -1.46
C CYS A 39 -7.68 -2.50 -0.19
N LEU A 40 -6.75 -2.48 0.77
CA LEU A 40 -6.94 -3.13 2.06
C LEU A 40 -8.13 -2.54 2.83
N LEU A 41 -8.23 -1.22 2.90
CA LEU A 41 -9.34 -0.54 3.56
C LEU A 41 -10.67 -0.81 2.87
N GLU A 42 -10.67 -0.83 1.54
CA GLU A 42 -11.85 -1.14 0.72
C GLU A 42 -12.38 -2.54 1.02
N ALA A 43 -11.49 -3.55 1.00
CA ALA A 43 -11.81 -4.94 1.27
C ALA A 43 -12.15 -5.20 2.75
N SER A 44 -11.59 -4.42 3.68
CA SER A 44 -11.88 -4.56 5.12
C SER A 44 -13.18 -3.89 5.54
N ALA A 45 -13.73 -3.01 4.71
CA ALA A 45 -14.96 -2.31 5.01
C ALA A 45 -16.17 -3.23 4.74
N PHE A 46 -16.93 -3.53 5.80
CA PHE A 46 -18.15 -4.31 5.66
C PHE A 46 -19.19 -3.58 4.81
N LYS A 47 -19.47 -4.11 3.62
CA LYS A 47 -20.43 -3.57 2.66
C LYS A 47 -21.25 -4.73 2.10
N PRO A 48 -22.60 -4.72 2.26
CA PRO A 48 -23.44 -5.74 1.65
C PRO A 48 -23.20 -5.83 0.14
N GLY A 49 -22.93 -7.03 -0.36
CA GLY A 49 -22.64 -7.26 -1.79
C GLY A 49 -21.20 -6.94 -2.21
N ASN A 50 -20.29 -6.71 -1.26
CA ASN A 50 -18.85 -6.62 -1.54
C ASN A 50 -18.08 -7.70 -0.77
N VAL A 51 -16.86 -7.98 -1.22
CA VAL A 51 -15.94 -8.91 -0.55
C VAL A 51 -15.56 -8.31 0.80
N SER A 52 -15.41 -9.16 1.81
CA SER A 52 -14.92 -8.79 3.13
C SER A 52 -14.20 -9.96 3.80
N PRO A 53 -13.49 -9.76 4.93
CA PRO A 53 -12.85 -10.86 5.66
C PRO A 53 -13.79 -12.00 6.09
N TRP A 54 -15.10 -11.78 6.01
CA TRP A 54 -16.13 -12.74 6.40
C TRP A 54 -17.06 -13.13 5.25
N SER A 55 -16.80 -12.65 4.03
CA SER A 55 -17.65 -12.90 2.86
C SER A 55 -16.83 -12.82 1.59
N ASP A 56 -16.62 -13.98 0.95
CA ASP A 56 -16.01 -14.10 -0.37
C ASP A 56 -17.07 -14.40 -1.44
N PHE A 57 -16.71 -14.24 -2.71
CA PHE A 57 -17.50 -14.67 -3.87
C PHE A 57 -16.83 -15.81 -4.64
N GLU A 58 -17.54 -16.40 -5.59
CA GLU A 58 -17.03 -17.50 -6.42
C GLU A 58 -15.77 -17.11 -7.22
N ASP A 59 -15.66 -15.84 -7.59
CA ASP A 59 -14.62 -15.33 -8.48
C ASP A 59 -13.62 -14.38 -7.81
N LEU A 60 -13.81 -14.05 -6.53
CA LEU A 60 -12.95 -13.10 -5.82
C LEU A 60 -13.01 -13.24 -4.29
N SER A 61 -11.85 -13.41 -3.65
CA SER A 61 -11.69 -13.43 -2.19
C SER A 61 -11.06 -12.16 -1.61
N TYR A 62 -11.15 -12.01 -0.28
CA TYR A 62 -10.49 -10.92 0.46
C TYR A 62 -8.97 -10.91 0.26
N GLU A 63 -8.31 -12.06 0.31
CA GLU A 63 -6.87 -12.20 0.09
C GLU A 63 -6.49 -11.85 -1.34
N GLU A 64 -7.32 -12.20 -2.32
CA GLU A 64 -7.12 -11.83 -3.73
C GLU A 64 -7.20 -10.31 -3.93
N LEU A 65 -8.15 -9.62 -3.27
CA LEU A 65 -8.21 -8.15 -3.28
C LEU A 65 -6.94 -7.51 -2.69
N ILE A 66 -6.40 -8.05 -1.60
CA ILE A 66 -5.14 -7.55 -1.01
C ILE A 66 -3.96 -7.83 -1.94
N ALA A 67 -3.84 -9.06 -2.45
CA ALA A 67 -2.76 -9.47 -3.33
C ALA A 67 -2.73 -8.61 -4.60
N ALA A 68 -3.89 -8.37 -5.21
CA ALA A 68 -4.03 -7.45 -6.34
C ALA A 68 -3.60 -6.02 -5.99
N GLY A 69 -3.98 -5.50 -4.81
CA GLY A 69 -3.57 -4.17 -4.35
C GLY A 69 -2.05 -4.02 -4.22
N ILE A 70 -1.37 -5.05 -3.70
CA ILE A 70 0.10 -5.09 -3.60
C ILE A 70 0.74 -5.16 -4.99
N ALA A 71 0.19 -5.97 -5.91
CA ALA A 71 0.70 -6.07 -7.28
C ALA A 71 0.57 -4.73 -8.04
N VAL A 72 -0.56 -4.04 -7.88
CA VAL A 72 -0.81 -2.72 -8.47
C VAL A 72 0.12 -1.65 -7.88
N ALA A 73 0.48 -1.74 -6.60
CA ALA A 73 1.34 -0.76 -5.94
C ALA A 73 2.67 -0.53 -6.69
N GLU A 74 3.30 -1.60 -7.19
CA GLU A 74 4.57 -1.52 -7.93
C GLU A 74 4.44 -0.75 -9.26
N VAL A 75 3.25 -0.73 -9.86
CA VAL A 75 2.95 0.08 -11.06
C VAL A 75 2.83 1.55 -10.67
N PHE A 76 2.11 1.85 -9.58
CA PHE A 76 1.89 3.23 -9.12
C PHE A 76 3.15 3.91 -8.58
N ASP A 77 4.13 3.14 -8.10
CA ASP A 77 5.46 3.69 -7.78
C ASP A 77 6.18 4.23 -9.03
N ARG A 78 5.93 3.61 -10.20
CA ARG A 78 6.47 4.00 -11.51
C ARG A 78 5.58 5.00 -12.26
N ALA A 79 4.49 5.45 -11.66
CA ALA A 79 3.51 6.35 -12.27
C ALA A 79 4.09 7.58 -13.01
N PRO A 80 5.12 8.31 -12.52
CA PRO A 80 5.67 9.47 -13.23
C PRO A 80 6.24 9.18 -14.61
N SER A 81 6.64 7.93 -14.85
CA SER A 81 7.27 7.50 -16.10
C SER A 81 6.29 6.89 -17.11
N LEU A 82 5.01 6.81 -16.77
CA LEU A 82 3.98 6.16 -17.59
C LEU A 82 2.94 7.19 -18.05
N SER A 83 2.43 7.02 -19.28
CA SER A 83 1.18 7.67 -19.67
C SER A 83 0.02 7.07 -18.87
N LEU A 84 -1.07 7.82 -18.71
CA LEU A 84 -2.26 7.34 -17.97
C LEU A 84 -2.75 5.98 -18.49
N GLY A 85 -2.87 5.84 -19.82
CA GLY A 85 -3.31 4.59 -20.45
C GLY A 85 -2.38 3.41 -20.17
N HIS A 86 -1.05 3.61 -20.23
CA HIS A 86 -0.09 2.57 -19.87
C HIS A 86 -0.13 2.24 -18.38
N MET A 87 -0.30 3.24 -17.51
CA MET A 87 -0.44 3.01 -16.06
C MET A 87 -1.65 2.12 -15.74
N VAL A 88 -2.81 2.41 -16.32
CA VAL A 88 -4.03 1.61 -16.13
C VAL A 88 -3.84 0.21 -16.71
N LEU A 89 -3.29 0.08 -17.93
CA LEU A 89 -3.04 -1.22 -18.56
C LEU A 89 -2.09 -2.09 -17.74
N ASP A 90 -0.97 -1.51 -17.27
CA ASP A 90 0.03 -2.21 -16.47
C ASP A 90 -0.55 -2.61 -15.12
N ALA A 91 -1.35 -1.75 -14.47
CA ALA A 91 -2.02 -2.05 -13.20
C ALA A 91 -3.02 -3.20 -13.35
N VAL A 92 -3.86 -3.18 -14.39
CA VAL A 92 -4.80 -4.28 -14.67
C VAL A 92 -4.07 -5.57 -15.00
N THR A 93 -2.96 -5.49 -15.74
CA THR A 93 -2.11 -6.64 -16.06
C THR A 93 -1.48 -7.24 -14.80
N ALA A 94 -0.96 -6.40 -13.90
CA ALA A 94 -0.39 -6.83 -12.62
C ALA A 94 -1.45 -7.46 -11.70
N SER A 95 -2.64 -6.86 -11.60
CA SER A 95 -3.78 -7.39 -10.85
C SER A 95 -4.17 -8.78 -11.36
N ARG A 96 -4.38 -8.93 -12.68
CA ARG A 96 -4.73 -10.21 -13.33
C ARG A 96 -3.65 -11.29 -13.25
N ALA A 97 -2.40 -10.94 -12.93
CA ALA A 97 -1.35 -11.93 -12.74
C ALA A 97 -1.52 -12.71 -11.42
N VAL A 98 -2.29 -12.15 -10.48
CA VAL A 98 -2.51 -12.73 -9.14
C VAL A 98 -3.98 -13.01 -8.83
N THR A 99 -4.92 -12.52 -9.63
CA THR A 99 -6.37 -12.79 -9.50
C THR A 99 -7.01 -13.16 -10.83
N ARG A 100 -8.16 -13.84 -10.79
CA ARG A 100 -8.96 -14.15 -12.00
C ARG A 100 -9.90 -13.02 -12.41
N SER A 101 -10.37 -12.23 -11.44
CA SER A 101 -11.26 -11.08 -11.66
C SER A 101 -10.51 -9.76 -11.77
N ASN A 102 -11.20 -8.70 -12.22
CA ASN A 102 -10.67 -7.34 -12.29
C ASN A 102 -10.65 -6.68 -10.90
N ALA A 103 -9.90 -7.28 -9.97
CA ALA A 103 -9.76 -6.82 -8.61
C ALA A 103 -9.24 -5.38 -8.56
N ASN A 104 -9.85 -4.56 -7.70
CA ASN A 104 -9.50 -3.16 -7.46
C ASN A 104 -9.57 -2.21 -8.68
N LEU A 105 -10.26 -2.57 -9.77
CA LEU A 105 -10.31 -1.73 -10.97
C LEU A 105 -10.85 -0.32 -10.69
N GLY A 106 -11.86 -0.19 -9.83
CA GLY A 106 -12.41 1.11 -9.44
C GLY A 106 -11.45 1.99 -8.63
N ILE A 107 -10.40 1.41 -8.02
CA ILE A 107 -9.34 2.16 -7.32
C ILE A 107 -8.24 2.58 -8.31
N VAL A 108 -8.03 1.78 -9.37
CA VAL A 108 -7.05 2.07 -10.42
C VAL A 108 -7.46 3.24 -11.31
N LEU A 109 -8.76 3.40 -11.56
CA LEU A 109 -9.36 4.45 -12.41
C LEU A 109 -9.61 5.74 -11.64
#